data_AF-A0A2S5DAR9-F1
#
_entry.id   AF-A0A2S5DAR9-F1
#
_cell.length_a   1.000
_cell.length_b   1.000
_cell.length_c   1.000
_cell.angle_alpha   90.00
_cell.angle_beta   90.00
_cell.angle_gamma   90.00
#
_symmetry.space_group_name_H-M   'P 1'
#
loop_
_entity.id
_entity.type
_entity.pdbx_description
1 polymer ?
#
loop_
_entity_poly.entity_id
_entity_poly.type
_entity_poly.pdbx_seq_one_letter_code
_entity_poly.pdbx_strand_id
1 'polypeptide(L)'
;MLIDPASADRFIDAYMAFLGTLVTAEEKHGKRPTQWLVLGRARYEADRDSLSRYRATLRHPDEEMLEAIRLLRLNRWVYLKDTRAYSVLLPVDGSCAHGVLGLTERLRDIGQGETGSVIKTGVFPLNGRWVCDGLIEGLAWLGPNIRRDVTAIYQRLRQDGKFSLGPTPV
;
A
#
# COMPACT_ATOMS: atom_id res chain seq x y z
N MET A 1 -9.59 4.61 -10.56
CA MET A 1 -9.08 3.58 -9.62
C MET A 1 -8.33 4.26 -8.48
N LEU A 2 -8.94 5.30 -7.92
CA LEU A 2 -8.38 6.14 -6.87
C LEU A 2 -9.46 6.28 -5.80
N ILE A 3 -9.05 6.57 -4.57
CA ILE A 3 -10.00 7.02 -3.54
C ILE A 3 -10.39 8.48 -3.78
N ASP A 4 -11.30 9.02 -2.97
CA ASP A 4 -11.65 10.44 -3.05
C ASP A 4 -10.46 11.33 -2.64
N PRO A 5 -10.31 12.53 -3.24
CA PRO A 5 -9.16 13.40 -2.97
C PRO A 5 -9.02 13.82 -1.51
N ALA A 6 -10.13 14.11 -0.82
CA ALA A 6 -10.09 14.58 0.58
C ALA A 6 -9.52 13.50 1.52
N SER A 7 -9.93 12.24 1.34
CA SER A 7 -9.36 11.12 2.10
C SER A 7 -7.90 10.86 1.71
N ALA A 8 -7.54 11.01 0.43
CA ALA A 8 -6.16 10.86 -0.02
C ALA A 8 -5.23 11.90 0.63
N ASP A 9 -5.62 13.17 0.61
CA ASP A 9 -4.84 14.27 1.18
C ASP A 9 -4.65 14.08 2.70
N ARG A 10 -5.74 13.77 3.43
CA ARG A 10 -5.67 13.46 4.87
C ARG A 10 -4.72 12.30 5.17
N PHE A 11 -4.78 11.22 4.40
CA PHE A 11 -3.88 10.07 4.58
C PHE A 11 -2.43 10.47 4.32
N ILE A 12 -2.18 11.16 3.20
CA ILE A 12 -0.83 11.60 2.81
C ILE A 12 -0.24 12.51 3.89
N ASP A 13 -0.98 13.50 4.38
CA ASP A 13 -0.53 14.42 5.41
C ASP A 13 -0.19 13.68 6.71
N ALA A 14 -1.10 12.84 7.20
CA ALA A 14 -0.88 12.06 8.42
C ALA A 14 0.31 11.10 8.27
N TYR A 15 0.42 10.42 7.13
CA TYR A 15 1.46 9.44 6.86
C TYR A 15 2.84 10.09 6.71
N MET A 16 2.92 11.20 5.98
CA MET A 16 4.16 11.96 5.82
C MET A 16 4.62 12.59 7.14
N ALA A 17 3.68 13.14 7.93
CA ALA A 17 4.00 13.70 9.25
C ALA A 17 4.54 12.60 10.18
N PHE A 18 3.85 11.46 10.26
CA PHE A 18 4.26 10.33 11.08
C PHE A 18 5.62 9.75 10.66
N LEU A 19 5.76 9.29 9.40
CA LEU A 19 7.01 8.71 8.91
C LEU A 19 8.17 9.70 8.97
N GLY A 20 7.86 10.99 8.83
CA GLY A 20 8.82 12.08 8.99
C GLY A 20 9.42 12.16 10.40
N THR A 21 8.72 11.71 11.45
CA THR A 21 9.27 11.65 12.81
C THR A 21 10.29 10.52 12.99
N LEU A 22 10.25 9.51 12.11
CA LEU A 22 11.11 8.34 12.17
C LEU A 22 12.43 8.53 11.42
N VAL A 23 12.65 9.70 10.80
CA VAL A 23 13.81 9.99 9.95
C VAL A 23 14.44 11.31 10.37
N THR A 24 15.76 11.32 10.55
CA THR A 24 16.47 12.53 11.00
C THR A 24 16.52 13.60 9.89
N ALA A 25 16.80 14.85 10.28
CA ALA A 25 16.97 15.93 9.31
C ALA A 25 18.14 15.68 8.33
N GLU A 26 19.23 15.10 8.83
CA GLU A 26 20.40 14.72 8.02
C GLU A 26 20.04 13.66 6.97
N GLU A 27 19.23 12.66 7.35
CA GLU A 27 18.80 11.61 6.44
C GLU A 27 17.84 12.11 5.35
N LYS A 28 17.08 13.18 5.63
CA LYS A 28 16.23 13.84 4.63
C LYS A 28 17.03 14.73 3.69
N HIS A 29 18.20 15.21 4.12
CA HIS A 29 18.98 16.18 3.37
C HIS A 29 19.37 15.63 1.98
N GLY A 30 19.10 16.42 0.94
CA GLY A 30 19.38 16.04 -0.45
C GLY A 30 18.52 14.89 -1.02
N LYS A 31 17.54 14.37 -0.27
CA LYS A 31 16.64 13.30 -0.72
C LYS A 31 15.28 13.83 -1.15
N ARG A 32 14.69 13.20 -2.16
CA ARG A 32 13.28 13.41 -2.51
C ARG A 32 12.37 12.85 -1.42
N PRO A 33 11.14 13.39 -1.25
CA PRO A 33 10.16 12.87 -0.30
C PRO A 33 10.01 11.35 -0.31
N THR A 34 9.85 10.75 -1.50
CA THR A 34 9.67 9.30 -1.65
C THR A 34 10.84 8.48 -1.09
N GLN A 35 12.08 8.98 -1.17
CA GLN A 35 13.26 8.26 -0.72
C GLN A 35 13.34 8.18 0.81
N TRP A 36 13.08 9.28 1.52
CA TRP A 36 13.10 9.25 2.98
C TRP A 36 11.81 8.66 3.55
N LEU A 37 10.68 8.76 2.86
CA LEU A 37 9.44 8.09 3.26
C LEU A 37 9.59 6.58 3.25
N VAL A 38 10.27 6.01 2.24
CA VAL A 38 10.61 4.58 2.22
C VAL A 38 11.43 4.17 3.44
N LEU A 39 12.41 4.99 3.87
CA LEU A 39 13.19 4.74 5.08
C LEU A 39 12.32 4.78 6.33
N GLY A 40 11.49 5.82 6.48
CA GLY A 40 10.55 5.94 7.59
C GLY A 40 9.60 4.75 7.66
N ARG A 41 9.05 4.31 6.52
CA ARG A 41 8.17 3.14 6.42
C ARG A 41 8.88 1.85 6.85
N ALA A 42 10.14 1.66 6.46
CA ALA A 42 10.94 0.51 6.89
C ALA A 42 11.19 0.51 8.41
N ARG A 43 11.43 1.69 9.01
CA ARG A 43 11.59 1.84 10.46
C ARG A 43 10.27 1.58 11.20
N TYR A 44 9.16 2.08 10.67
CA TYR A 44 7.85 1.79 11.22
C TYR A 44 7.55 0.30 11.20
N GLU A 45 7.86 -0.41 10.10
CA GLU A 45 7.67 -1.85 10.04
C GLU A 45 8.51 -2.60 11.09
N ALA A 46 9.72 -2.12 11.38
CA ALA A 46 10.59 -2.71 12.41
C ALA A 46 10.12 -2.39 13.85
N ASP A 47 9.39 -1.30 14.06
CA ASP A 47 8.88 -0.85 15.36
C ASP A 47 7.48 -0.24 15.21
N ARG A 48 6.47 -1.10 15.27
CA ARG A 48 5.07 -0.71 15.11
C ARG A 48 4.54 0.13 16.26
N ASP A 49 5.14 0.05 17.45
CA ASP A 49 4.74 0.83 18.62
C ASP A 49 5.09 2.32 18.48
N SER A 50 5.97 2.66 17.52
CA SER A 50 6.29 4.05 17.18
C SER A 50 5.05 4.87 16.80
N LEU A 51 4.03 4.26 16.17
CA LEU A 51 2.78 4.95 15.86
C LEU A 51 1.99 5.33 17.12
N SER A 52 1.93 4.43 18.11
CA SER A 52 1.27 4.69 19.40
C SER A 52 1.98 5.82 20.15
N ARG A 53 3.31 5.85 20.13
CA ARG A 53 4.10 6.94 20.72
C ARG A 53 3.87 8.26 20.00
N TYR A 54 3.83 8.25 18.66
CA TYR A 54 3.52 9.42 17.86
C TYR A 54 2.11 9.95 18.17
N ARG A 55 1.10 9.07 18.19
CA ARG A 55 -0.28 9.41 18.54
C ARG A 55 -0.40 10.14 19.88
N ALA A 56 0.35 9.71 20.90
CA ALA A 56 0.35 10.34 22.21
C ALA A 56 0.90 11.78 22.23
N THR A 57 1.62 12.21 21.19
CA THR A 57 2.12 13.59 21.05
C THR A 57 1.12 14.54 20.40
N LEU A 58 0.04 14.02 19.80
CA LEU A 58 -0.93 14.80 19.04
C LEU A 58 -2.04 15.33 19.96
N ARG A 59 -2.36 16.63 19.83
CA ARG A 59 -3.52 17.23 20.53
C ARG A 59 -4.86 16.81 19.92
N HIS A 60 -4.90 16.71 18.59
CA HIS A 60 -6.09 16.36 17.81
C HIS A 60 -5.69 15.34 16.74
N PRO A 61 -5.53 14.06 17.12
CA PRO A 61 -5.17 13.02 16.16
C PRO A 61 -6.30 12.80 15.14
N ASP A 62 -5.94 12.67 13.87
CA ASP A 62 -6.83 12.13 12.85
C ASP A 62 -6.91 10.61 13.03
N GLU A 63 -7.82 10.16 13.89
CA GLU A 63 -7.90 8.76 14.33
C GLU A 63 -8.16 7.78 13.19
N GLU A 64 -8.92 8.18 12.17
CA GLU A 64 -9.18 7.37 10.99
C GLU A 64 -7.88 7.11 10.21
N MET A 65 -7.08 8.17 9.99
CA MET A 65 -5.83 8.04 9.24
C MET A 65 -4.76 7.30 10.04
N LEU A 66 -4.68 7.54 11.35
CA LEU A 66 -3.76 6.78 12.21
C LEU A 66 -4.13 5.30 12.24
N GLU A 67 -5.42 4.96 12.28
CA GLU A 67 -5.87 3.57 12.21
C GLU A 67 -5.55 2.93 10.85
N ALA A 68 -5.71 3.66 9.74
CA ALA A 68 -5.29 3.21 8.42
C ALA A 68 -3.78 2.91 8.36
N ILE A 69 -2.93 3.79 8.93
CA ILE A 69 -1.49 3.58 9.06
C ILE A 69 -1.18 2.38 9.98
N ARG A 70 -1.94 2.21 11.07
CA ARG A 70 -1.82 1.08 12.01
C ARG A 70 -2.09 -0.26 11.32
N LEU A 71 -3.05 -0.29 10.40
CA LEU A 71 -3.46 -1.47 9.65
C LEU A 71 -2.67 -1.69 8.35
N LEU A 72 -1.71 -0.81 8.04
CA LEU A 72 -0.87 -0.92 6.86
C LEU A 72 -0.03 -2.19 6.87
N ARG A 73 -0.18 -2.97 5.79
CA ARG A 73 0.54 -4.21 5.52
C ARG A 73 1.63 -3.94 4.49
N LEU A 74 2.86 -3.82 4.94
CA LEU A 74 4.01 -3.74 4.05
C LEU A 74 4.38 -5.16 3.59
N ASN A 75 4.22 -5.44 2.30
CA ASN A 75 4.52 -6.77 1.77
C ASN A 75 5.05 -6.69 0.33
N ARG A 76 5.50 -7.82 -0.21
CA ARG A 76 5.70 -8.04 -1.63
C ARG A 76 4.39 -8.53 -2.24
N TRP A 77 3.95 -7.82 -3.27
CA TRP A 77 2.70 -8.05 -3.97
C TRP A 77 2.97 -8.33 -5.43
N VAL A 78 2.32 -9.33 -5.99
CA VAL A 78 2.14 -9.46 -7.43
C VAL A 78 1.07 -8.47 -7.86
N TYR A 79 1.47 -7.44 -8.61
CA TYR A 79 0.57 -6.56 -9.34
C TYR A 79 0.18 -7.23 -10.66
N LEU A 80 -0.95 -7.92 -10.67
CA LEU A 80 -1.30 -8.86 -11.73
C LEU A 80 -1.88 -8.17 -12.97
N LYS A 81 -2.88 -7.32 -12.76
CA LYS A 81 -3.63 -6.63 -13.81
C LYS A 81 -4.43 -5.46 -13.25
N ASP A 82 -4.91 -4.64 -14.16
CA ASP A 82 -5.94 -3.65 -13.88
C ASP A 82 -7.31 -4.08 -14.36
N THR A 83 -8.32 -3.52 -13.71
CA THR A 83 -9.70 -3.51 -14.20
C THR A 83 -10.10 -2.05 -14.49
N ARG A 84 -11.38 -1.80 -14.79
CA ARG A 84 -11.88 -0.41 -14.86
C ARG A 84 -11.97 0.26 -13.48
N ALA A 85 -12.09 -0.52 -12.41
CA ALA A 85 -12.43 -0.03 -11.08
C ALA A 85 -11.28 -0.12 -10.06
N TYR A 86 -10.36 -1.07 -10.21
CA TYR A 86 -9.26 -1.34 -9.27
C TYR A 86 -8.11 -2.12 -9.92
N SER A 87 -6.95 -2.08 -9.29
CA SER A 87 -5.78 -2.93 -9.58
C SER A 87 -5.86 -4.23 -8.78
N VAL A 88 -5.44 -5.35 -9.35
CA VAL A 88 -5.43 -6.66 -8.66
C VAL A 88 -4.06 -6.92 -8.09
N LEU A 89 -3.97 -6.97 -6.76
CA LEU A 89 -2.76 -7.33 -6.02
C LEU A 89 -2.95 -8.66 -5.30
N LEU A 90 -1.91 -9.50 -5.31
CA LEU A 90 -1.84 -10.74 -4.55
C LEU A 90 -0.55 -10.73 -3.73
N PRO A 91 -0.55 -11.10 -2.44
CA PRO A 91 0.70 -11.37 -1.74
C PRO A 91 1.44 -12.51 -2.46
N VAL A 92 2.78 -12.48 -2.42
CA VAL A 92 3.61 -13.48 -3.12
C VAL A 92 3.35 -14.92 -2.64
N ASP A 93 2.85 -15.09 -1.41
CA ASP A 93 2.46 -16.41 -0.86
C ASP A 93 1.17 -16.98 -1.48
N GLY A 94 0.43 -16.19 -2.28
CA GLY A 94 -0.81 -16.63 -2.93
C GLY A 94 -1.97 -16.92 -1.96
N SER A 95 -1.95 -16.36 -0.75
CA SER A 95 -2.97 -16.62 0.29
C SER A 95 -4.34 -16.00 0.00
N CYS A 96 -4.37 -14.82 -0.64
CA CYS A 96 -5.58 -14.07 -0.97
C CYS A 96 -5.37 -13.19 -2.21
N ALA A 97 -6.42 -12.47 -2.63
CA ALA A 97 -6.31 -11.45 -3.67
C ALA A 97 -7.13 -10.21 -3.30
N HIS A 98 -6.62 -9.02 -3.64
CA HIS A 98 -7.24 -7.75 -3.31
C HIS A 98 -7.46 -6.89 -4.55
N GLY A 99 -8.64 -6.28 -4.64
CA GLY A 99 -8.88 -5.15 -5.53
C GLY A 99 -8.48 -3.86 -4.83
N VAL A 100 -7.36 -3.27 -5.25
CA VAL A 100 -6.69 -2.15 -4.59
C VAL A 100 -6.86 -0.86 -5.40
N LEU A 101 -7.07 0.25 -4.69
CA LEU A 101 -7.09 1.61 -5.22
C LEU A 101 -5.77 2.34 -4.94
N GLY A 102 -5.42 3.32 -5.77
CA GLY A 102 -4.38 4.29 -5.45
C GLY A 102 -4.91 5.45 -4.60
N LEU A 103 -3.98 6.24 -4.05
CA LEU A 103 -4.29 7.52 -3.37
C LEU A 103 -4.64 8.59 -4.41
N THR A 104 -3.62 9.21 -4.99
CA THR A 104 -3.73 10.30 -5.98
C THR A 104 -3.35 9.86 -7.40
N GLU A 105 -2.59 8.78 -7.52
CA GLU A 105 -2.13 8.20 -8.78
C GLU A 105 -2.49 6.72 -8.89
N ARG A 106 -2.77 6.25 -10.12
CA ARG A 106 -3.08 4.82 -10.33
C ARG A 106 -1.78 4.04 -10.26
N LEU A 107 -1.82 2.80 -9.75
CA LEU A 107 -0.63 1.94 -9.67
C LEU A 107 0.04 1.72 -11.03
N ARG A 108 -0.76 1.68 -12.10
CA ARG A 108 -0.24 1.62 -13.48
C ARG A 108 0.60 2.83 -13.86
N ASP A 109 0.22 4.02 -13.41
CA ASP A 109 0.91 5.26 -13.77
C ASP A 109 2.23 5.36 -12.99
N ILE A 110 2.25 4.91 -11.73
CA ILE A 110 3.46 4.78 -10.90
C ILE A 110 4.40 3.68 -11.44
N GLY A 111 3.83 2.55 -11.88
CA GLY A 111 4.52 1.35 -12.35
C GLY A 111 4.95 1.37 -13.83
N GLN A 112 5.10 2.55 -14.44
CA GLN A 112 5.53 2.73 -15.84
C GLN A 112 4.60 2.12 -16.89
N GLY A 113 3.29 2.11 -16.65
CA GLY A 113 2.29 1.73 -17.66
C GLY A 113 2.00 0.24 -17.76
N GLU A 114 2.74 -0.61 -17.06
CA GLU A 114 2.67 -2.07 -17.24
C GLU A 114 2.16 -2.82 -15.99
N THR A 115 1.73 -4.06 -16.21
CA THR A 115 1.17 -4.97 -15.19
C THR A 115 1.87 -6.32 -15.31
N GLY A 116 1.81 -7.16 -14.28
CA GLY A 116 2.53 -8.42 -14.24
C GLY A 116 3.92 -8.22 -13.66
N SER A 117 3.99 -7.57 -12.50
CA SER A 117 5.24 -7.35 -11.78
C SER A 117 5.08 -7.73 -10.31
N VAL A 118 6.21 -7.98 -9.65
CA VAL A 118 6.30 -8.00 -8.19
C VAL A 118 6.77 -6.64 -7.73
N ILE A 119 6.05 -6.06 -6.78
CA ILE A 119 6.36 -4.78 -6.14
C ILE A 119 6.33 -4.93 -4.63
N LYS A 120 7.11 -4.14 -3.91
CA LYS A 120 6.98 -3.97 -2.45
C LYS A 120 6.27 -2.65 -2.17
N THR A 121 5.13 -2.71 -1.47
CA THR A 121 4.31 -1.53 -1.15
C THR A 121 3.42 -1.79 0.07
N GLY A 122 2.91 -0.71 0.67
CA GLY A 122 1.94 -0.78 1.77
C GLY A 122 0.53 -0.88 1.21
N VAL A 123 -0.25 -1.86 1.69
CA VAL A 123 -1.69 -1.96 1.42
C VAL A 123 -2.44 -1.89 2.74
N PHE A 124 -3.46 -1.04 2.82
CA PHE A 124 -4.21 -0.80 4.05
C PHE A 124 -5.72 -0.64 3.76
N PRO A 125 -6.58 -0.85 4.76
CA PRO A 125 -8.00 -0.56 4.64
C PRO A 125 -8.29 0.92 4.92
N LEU A 126 -9.12 1.53 4.07
CA LEU A 126 -9.68 2.87 4.31
C LEU A 126 -11.05 2.95 3.63
N ASN A 127 -12.06 3.46 4.34
CA ASN A 127 -13.44 3.60 3.83
C ASN A 127 -14.00 2.33 3.16
N GLY A 128 -13.74 1.17 3.79
CA GLY A 128 -14.20 -0.13 3.29
C GLY A 128 -13.51 -0.61 2.02
N ARG A 129 -12.37 -0.01 1.64
CA ARG A 129 -11.60 -0.36 0.45
C ARG A 129 -10.14 -0.68 0.78
N TRP A 130 -9.51 -1.52 -0.03
CA TRP A 130 -8.05 -1.66 0.00
C TRP A 130 -7.39 -0.53 -0.78
N VAL A 131 -6.39 0.10 -0.17
CA VAL A 131 -5.67 1.26 -0.72
C VAL A 131 -4.17 0.99 -0.66
N CYS A 132 -3.47 1.38 -1.73
CA CYS A 132 -2.02 1.37 -1.83
C CYS A 132 -1.45 2.69 -1.31
N ASP A 133 -0.38 2.65 -0.51
CA ASP A 133 0.25 3.84 0.06
C ASP A 133 1.05 4.70 -0.94
N GLY A 134 1.10 4.29 -2.21
CA GLY A 134 1.77 5.03 -3.28
C GLY A 134 3.30 4.92 -3.29
N LEU A 135 3.90 4.25 -2.30
CA LEU A 135 5.34 4.04 -2.23
C LEU A 135 5.69 2.64 -2.75
N ILE A 136 6.23 2.58 -3.96
CA ILE A 136 6.62 1.33 -4.63
C ILE A 136 8.13 1.14 -4.62
N GLU A 137 8.58 -0.03 -4.16
CA GLU A 137 9.97 -0.46 -4.16
C GLU A 137 10.14 -1.82 -4.88
N GLY A 138 11.36 -2.14 -5.32
CA GLY A 138 11.72 -3.50 -5.72
C GLY A 138 10.93 -4.08 -6.90
N LEU A 139 10.72 -3.29 -7.96
CA LEU A 139 10.00 -3.69 -9.16
C LEU A 139 10.73 -4.82 -9.90
N ALA A 140 10.05 -5.95 -10.09
CA ALA A 140 10.53 -7.06 -10.91
C ALA A 140 9.43 -7.54 -11.86
N TRP A 141 9.72 -7.55 -13.18
CA TRP A 141 8.77 -8.01 -14.19
C TRP A 141 8.63 -9.53 -14.20
N LEU A 142 7.40 -10.01 -14.34
CA LEU A 142 7.10 -11.44 -14.43
C LEU A 142 7.21 -11.90 -15.89
N GLY A 143 7.96 -12.98 -16.09
CA GLY A 143 7.95 -13.70 -17.37
C GLY A 143 6.55 -14.27 -17.69
N PRO A 144 6.22 -14.50 -18.97
CA PRO A 144 4.88 -14.93 -19.40
C PRO A 144 4.36 -16.20 -18.71
N ASN A 145 5.23 -17.18 -18.45
CA ASN A 145 4.85 -18.43 -17.77
C ASN A 145 4.48 -18.19 -16.30
N ILE A 146 5.31 -17.45 -15.55
CA ILE A 146 5.00 -17.09 -14.16
C ILE A 146 3.70 -16.29 -14.08
N ARG A 147 3.48 -15.36 -15.03
CA ARG A 147 2.24 -14.58 -15.10
C ARG A 147 1.00 -15.46 -15.33
N ARG A 148 1.13 -16.51 -16.15
CA ARG A 148 0.05 -17.49 -16.37
C ARG A 148 -0.27 -18.25 -15.08
N ASP A 149 0.75 -18.70 -14.37
CA ASP A 149 0.59 -19.46 -13.12
C ASP A 149 -0.09 -18.61 -12.03
N VAL A 150 0.35 -17.36 -11.86
CA VAL A 150 -0.29 -16.43 -10.91
C VAL A 150 -1.72 -16.09 -11.33
N THR A 151 -2.01 -16.03 -12.63
CA THR A 151 -3.38 -15.82 -13.12
C THR A 151 -4.28 -17.00 -12.74
N ALA A 152 -3.80 -18.24 -12.82
CA ALA A 152 -4.53 -19.42 -12.38
C ALA A 152 -4.76 -19.40 -10.86
N ILE A 153 -3.74 -19.03 -10.07
CA ILE A 153 -3.87 -18.84 -8.61
C ILE A 153 -4.97 -17.81 -8.31
N TYR A 154 -4.94 -16.64 -8.97
CA TYR A 154 -5.96 -15.60 -8.81
C TYR A 154 -7.38 -16.11 -9.14
N GLN A 155 -7.54 -16.87 -10.22
CA GLN A 155 -8.85 -17.43 -10.60
C GLN A 155 -9.38 -18.38 -9.52
N ARG A 156 -8.52 -19.26 -8.99
CA ARG A 156 -8.88 -20.15 -7.87
C ARG A 156 -9.26 -19.35 -6.62
N LEU A 157 -8.48 -18.35 -6.24
CA LEU A 157 -8.79 -17.50 -5.08
C LEU A 157 -10.14 -16.79 -5.20
N ARG A 158 -10.56 -16.40 -6.41
CA ARG A 158 -11.91 -15.85 -6.61
C ARG A 158 -13.00 -16.89 -6.41
N GLN A 159 -12.80 -18.10 -6.93
CA GLN A 159 -13.76 -19.20 -6.78
C GLN A 159 -13.90 -19.61 -5.30
N ASP A 160 -12.80 -19.61 -4.56
CA ASP A 160 -12.75 -19.92 -3.14
C ASP A 160 -13.26 -18.79 -2.22
N GLY A 161 -13.75 -17.67 -2.78
CA GLY A 161 -14.20 -16.51 -2.01
C GLY A 161 -13.09 -15.73 -1.30
N LYS A 162 -11.82 -15.95 -1.66
CA LYS A 162 -10.62 -15.32 -1.09
C LYS A 162 -10.18 -14.05 -1.81
N PHE A 163 -11.07 -13.49 -2.64
CA PHE A 163 -10.89 -12.19 -3.27
C PHE A 163 -11.76 -11.14 -2.57
N SER A 164 -11.20 -9.97 -2.24
CA SER A 164 -11.96 -8.88 -1.61
C SER A 164 -11.61 -7.49 -2.14
N LEU A 165 -12.60 -6.58 -2.13
CA LEU A 165 -12.45 -5.16 -2.50
C LEU A 165 -12.14 -4.25 -1.30
N GLY A 166 -12.27 -4.81 -0.09
CA GLY A 166 -11.99 -4.20 1.20
C GLY A 166 -11.94 -5.28 2.28
N PRO A 167 -11.62 -4.92 3.53
CA PRO A 167 -11.75 -5.83 4.66
C PRO A 167 -13.23 -6.22 4.83
N THR A 168 -13.48 -7.49 5.14
CA THR A 168 -14.82 -7.94 5.55
C THR A 168 -15.15 -7.30 6.90
N PRO A 169 -16.35 -6.74 7.11
CA PRO A 169 -16.80 -6.35 8.44
C PRO A 169 -16.71 -7.57 9.36
N VAL A 170 -16.05 -7.41 10.51
CA VAL A 170 -16.02 -8.42 11.57
C VAL A 170 -17.35 -8.37 12.33
#